data_AF-A0A4Q1JV65-F1
#
_entry.id   AF-A0A4Q1JV65-F1
#
_cell.length_a   1.000
_cell.length_b   1.000
_cell.length_c   1.000
_cell.angle_alpha   90.00
_cell.angle_beta   90.00
_cell.angle_gamma   90.00
#
_symmetry.space_group_name_H-M   'P 1'
#
loop_
_entity.id
_entity.type
_entity.pdbx_description
1 polymer ?
#
loop_
_entity_poly.entity_id
_entity_poly.type
_entity_poly.pdbx_seq_one_letter_code
_entity_poly.pdbx_strand_id
1 'polypeptide(L)'
;MPLVEEIDLTGQLEFPETLIGMVVAQPYTELTQNEPFRCLPERVDDQLRAISRTLDISLARPHGQEKTHFTVFPEYSIPGLRGVALVDDYLASDEWPTGTVVIGGVDGLIKDDYVSLLEAGATAVHSSNQAGELQPGEWVNCCVTWIKLSSGVVKKWVQPKITPSYLEAVLSTQAMYRGKSVFMFKAHLRDRRTARFFTLVCFDWVGSVGGKVIWNAIAEEMEEDAQRRHADSNSVSWTFVIQHNDKPNHTAFLEQIKAYFNQTLHPRLVRNQACLVMVNRAGRKDPGRSSEYAGAAVINSSLAGFFKQKCPATFSSGGSNYRPNNQLETLSDCFFREAGACIHSFAQRNAASVVGGAVSKAVSPVEQAFVHAFDDAFDPRRPGSPVPCSLKRFHDELDQVRTLAEAHPNASLAHNAKASLDHLVTSFRQLEATRLENIVRLLSPQLKARKNAEEWGGEIASALTMLSHALSVTGVADAAQTFTDPGFHASPRLGSTDVNVIAVRATTHEEAVKHVRDELPRSRIPITVISRDEDNTEWIPEFGNFMARSDAPYSRENSITNPEAALRFVGYHSVLAAYLRAKTPAELNQELSDALFK
;
A
#
# COMPACT_ATOMS: atom_id res chain seq x y z
N MET A 1 -4.10 29.77 19.47
CA MET A 1 -3.62 28.38 19.68
C MET A 1 -4.84 27.49 19.71
N PRO A 2 -4.78 26.26 19.16
CA PRO A 2 -5.86 25.29 19.38
C PRO A 2 -5.95 24.98 20.87
N LEU A 3 -7.17 24.84 21.39
CA LEU A 3 -7.45 24.40 22.76
C LEU A 3 -7.39 22.87 22.83
N VAL A 4 -6.93 22.30 23.95
CA VAL A 4 -6.95 20.85 24.19
C VAL A 4 -8.01 20.52 25.24
N GLU A 5 -9.02 19.74 24.85
CA GLU A 5 -10.03 19.22 25.77
C GLU A 5 -9.71 17.76 26.13
N GLU A 6 -9.23 17.51 27.36
CA GLU A 6 -9.00 16.14 27.85
C GLU A 6 -10.32 15.48 28.27
N ILE A 7 -10.69 14.40 27.57
CA ILE A 7 -11.85 13.58 27.88
C ILE A 7 -11.40 12.37 28.70
N ASP A 8 -11.72 12.36 30.00
CA ASP A 8 -11.37 11.26 30.88
C ASP A 8 -12.36 10.09 30.75
N LEU A 9 -11.90 9.02 30.12
CA LEU A 9 -12.63 7.75 29.92
C LEU A 9 -12.08 6.65 30.82
N THR A 10 -11.34 6.99 31.87
CA THR A 10 -10.85 6.04 32.87
C THR A 10 -12.01 5.20 33.43
N GLY A 11 -11.85 3.88 33.41
CA GLY A 11 -12.88 2.92 33.83
C GLY A 11 -13.99 2.67 32.79
N GLN A 12 -14.03 3.44 31.70
CA GLN A 12 -14.99 3.29 30.61
C GLN A 12 -14.35 2.79 29.31
N LEU A 13 -13.05 3.04 29.12
CA LEU A 13 -12.25 2.59 28.00
C LEU A 13 -10.94 1.99 28.49
N GLU A 14 -10.68 0.75 28.07
CA GLU A 14 -9.48 -0.01 28.43
C GLU A 14 -8.87 -0.66 27.18
N PHE A 15 -7.54 -0.60 27.06
CA PHE A 15 -6.77 -1.23 26.00
C PHE A 15 -5.83 -2.32 26.56
N PRO A 16 -5.50 -3.35 25.77
CA PRO A 16 -4.45 -4.28 26.13
C PRO A 16 -3.09 -3.57 26.20
N GLU A 17 -2.25 -4.03 27.12
CA GLU A 17 -0.94 -3.44 27.40
C GLU A 17 0.11 -3.81 26.34
N THR A 18 -0.13 -4.86 25.55
CA THR A 18 0.83 -5.43 24.58
C THR A 18 0.45 -5.19 23.12
N LEU A 19 -0.66 -5.77 22.63
CA LEU A 19 -1.04 -5.75 21.22
C LEU A 19 -2.41 -5.10 21.02
N ILE A 20 -2.45 -4.07 20.20
CA ILE A 20 -3.66 -3.33 19.82
C ILE A 20 -4.12 -3.80 18.44
N GLY A 21 -5.28 -4.44 18.36
CA GLY A 21 -5.93 -4.73 17.07
C GLY A 21 -6.36 -3.45 16.36
N MET A 22 -5.94 -3.26 15.12
CA MET A 22 -6.25 -2.09 14.29
C MET A 22 -6.77 -2.51 12.91
N VAL A 23 -7.78 -1.78 12.43
CA VAL A 23 -8.25 -1.83 11.04
C VAL A 23 -8.22 -0.41 10.47
N VAL A 24 -7.60 -0.25 9.31
CA VAL A 24 -7.37 1.04 8.67
C VAL A 24 -7.86 0.98 7.23
N ALA A 25 -8.83 1.82 6.89
CA ALA A 25 -9.30 1.96 5.52
C ALA A 25 -8.37 2.87 4.71
N GLN A 26 -8.10 2.48 3.47
CA GLN A 26 -7.46 3.31 2.44
C GLN A 26 -8.37 3.34 1.21
N PRO A 27 -9.54 4.00 1.27
CA PRO A 27 -10.49 4.05 0.16
C PRO A 27 -10.02 4.99 -0.96
N TYR A 28 -10.45 4.72 -2.18
CA TYR A 28 -10.37 5.70 -3.27
C TYR A 28 -11.65 6.54 -3.26
N THR A 29 -11.53 7.84 -2.99
CA THR A 29 -12.69 8.73 -2.87
C THR A 29 -12.77 9.72 -4.03
N GLU A 30 -13.91 9.83 -4.69
CA GLU A 30 -14.11 10.84 -5.73
C GLU A 30 -14.96 11.96 -5.13
N LEU A 31 -14.41 13.18 -5.17
CA LEU A 31 -15.01 14.35 -4.54
C LEU A 31 -15.46 15.36 -5.59
N THR A 32 -16.43 16.19 -5.22
CA THR A 32 -16.82 17.38 -6.00
C THR A 32 -15.61 18.28 -6.22
N GLN A 33 -15.57 18.97 -7.37
CA GLN A 33 -14.48 19.89 -7.70
C GLN A 33 -14.55 21.22 -6.93
N ASN A 34 -15.74 21.58 -6.46
CA ASN A 34 -15.99 22.83 -5.73
C ASN A 34 -16.31 22.55 -4.27
N GLU A 35 -16.10 23.58 -3.45
CA GLU A 35 -16.44 23.58 -2.04
C GLU A 35 -17.98 23.57 -1.84
N PRO A 36 -18.48 22.85 -0.83
CA PRO A 36 -17.74 21.89 0.01
C PRO A 36 -17.32 20.63 -0.76
N PHE A 37 -16.13 20.09 -0.46
CA PHE A 37 -15.64 18.85 -1.09
C PHE A 37 -16.42 17.63 -0.60
N ARG A 38 -17.43 17.21 -1.36
CA ARG A 38 -18.33 16.09 -1.03
C ARG A 38 -18.04 14.88 -1.88
N CYS A 39 -18.33 13.69 -1.36
CA CYS A 39 -18.38 12.50 -2.20
C CYS A 39 -19.32 12.74 -3.39
N LEU A 40 -18.87 12.39 -4.61
CA LEU A 40 -19.73 12.50 -5.79
C LEU A 40 -21.02 11.69 -5.59
N PRO A 41 -22.21 12.24 -5.89
CA PRO A 41 -23.48 11.59 -5.62
C PRO A 41 -23.58 10.14 -6.12
N GLU A 42 -23.06 9.89 -7.32
CA GLU A 42 -23.03 8.56 -7.97
C GLU A 42 -22.04 7.58 -7.35
N ARG A 43 -21.16 8.05 -6.44
CA ARG A 43 -20.16 7.24 -5.73
C ARG A 43 -20.51 7.03 -4.26
N VAL A 44 -21.55 7.68 -3.73
CA VAL A 44 -21.94 7.58 -2.32
C VAL A 44 -22.22 6.14 -1.91
N ASP A 45 -22.97 5.37 -2.70
CA ASP A 45 -23.31 4.00 -2.33
C ASP A 45 -22.10 3.06 -2.38
N ASP A 46 -21.15 3.29 -3.30
CA ASP A 46 -19.86 2.58 -3.31
C ASP A 46 -19.08 2.87 -2.04
N GLN A 47 -19.05 4.13 -1.61
CA GLN A 47 -18.35 4.56 -0.40
C GLN A 47 -19.02 4.00 0.87
N LEU A 48 -20.35 3.94 0.92
CA LEU A 48 -21.08 3.31 2.02
C LEU A 48 -20.78 1.81 2.10
N ARG A 49 -20.73 1.10 0.96
CA ARG A 49 -20.31 -0.32 0.94
C ARG A 49 -18.88 -0.50 1.42
N ALA A 50 -17.97 0.40 1.05
CA ALA A 50 -16.59 0.39 1.55
C ALA A 50 -16.51 0.58 3.08
N ILE A 51 -17.35 1.44 3.65
CA ILE A 51 -17.49 1.63 5.10
C ILE A 51 -18.00 0.35 5.77
N SER A 52 -19.13 -0.19 5.30
CA SER A 52 -19.69 -1.47 5.80
C SER A 52 -18.65 -2.57 5.78
N ARG A 53 -17.96 -2.75 4.65
CA ARG A 53 -16.93 -3.79 4.50
C ARG A 53 -15.78 -3.62 5.50
N THR A 54 -15.36 -2.38 5.76
CA THR A 54 -14.31 -2.09 6.76
C THR A 54 -14.79 -2.46 8.16
N LEU A 55 -16.02 -2.09 8.52
CA LEU A 55 -16.61 -2.42 9.81
C LEU A 55 -16.81 -3.94 9.97
N ASP A 56 -17.22 -4.65 8.92
CA ASP A 56 -17.32 -6.12 8.92
C ASP A 56 -15.96 -6.78 9.15
N ILE A 57 -14.88 -6.25 8.55
CA ILE A 57 -13.52 -6.75 8.78
C ILE A 57 -13.07 -6.49 10.23
N SER A 58 -13.43 -5.33 10.79
CA SER A 58 -13.21 -5.04 12.22
C SER A 58 -13.94 -6.01 13.14
N LEU A 59 -15.16 -6.45 12.81
CA LEU A 59 -15.88 -7.48 13.56
C LEU A 59 -15.23 -8.87 13.42
N ALA A 60 -14.74 -9.20 12.22
CA ALA A 60 -14.08 -10.47 11.93
C ALA A 60 -12.71 -10.61 12.62
N ARG A 61 -12.02 -9.50 12.91
CA ARG A 61 -10.73 -9.44 13.64
C ARG A 61 -9.63 -10.34 13.05
N PRO A 62 -9.32 -10.27 11.74
CA PRO A 62 -8.36 -11.17 11.11
C PRO A 62 -6.93 -11.00 11.66
N HIS A 63 -6.63 -9.87 12.29
CA HIS A 63 -5.40 -9.63 13.05
C HIS A 63 -5.29 -10.40 14.39
N GLY A 64 -6.19 -11.36 14.66
CA GLY A 64 -6.07 -12.31 15.78
C GLY A 64 -6.16 -11.73 17.19
N GLN A 65 -6.57 -10.47 17.37
CA GLN A 65 -6.78 -9.88 18.70
C GLN A 65 -8.23 -10.09 19.14
N GLU A 66 -8.48 -9.96 20.44
CA GLU A 66 -9.83 -10.14 21.01
C GLU A 66 -10.90 -9.26 20.36
N LYS A 67 -10.51 -8.07 19.89
CA LYS A 67 -11.32 -7.10 19.16
C LYS A 67 -10.43 -6.15 18.36
N THR A 68 -11.03 -5.48 17.39
CA THR A 68 -10.42 -4.31 16.75
C THR A 68 -10.64 -3.12 17.67
N HIS A 69 -9.55 -2.62 18.26
CA HIS A 69 -9.59 -1.52 19.23
C HIS A 69 -9.73 -0.17 18.52
N PHE A 70 -9.10 -0.02 17.36
CA PHE A 70 -9.20 1.17 16.51
C PHE A 70 -9.62 0.77 15.09
N THR A 71 -10.71 1.35 14.60
CA THR A 71 -11.05 1.36 13.18
C THR A 71 -10.89 2.79 12.66
N VAL A 72 -10.09 3.00 11.61
CA VAL A 72 -9.71 4.35 11.16
C VAL A 72 -10.04 4.55 9.69
N PHE A 73 -10.77 5.63 9.40
CA PHE A 73 -11.12 6.10 8.07
C PHE A 73 -10.44 7.46 7.81
N PRO A 74 -9.84 7.68 6.62
CA PRO A 74 -9.11 8.91 6.32
C PRO A 74 -10.03 10.14 6.21
N GLU A 75 -9.44 11.32 6.02
CA GLU A 75 -10.18 12.54 5.66
C GLU A 75 -11.05 12.32 4.42
N TYR A 76 -12.26 12.89 4.40
CA TYR A 76 -13.22 12.82 3.29
C TYR A 76 -13.65 11.41 2.86
N SER A 77 -13.65 10.45 3.78
CA SER A 77 -14.01 9.06 3.47
C SER A 77 -15.39 8.66 3.98
N ILE A 78 -16.00 9.44 4.87
CA ILE A 78 -17.37 9.23 5.33
C ILE A 78 -18.30 10.20 4.56
N PRO A 79 -19.23 9.71 3.72
CA PRO A 79 -20.06 10.56 2.88
C PRO A 79 -21.23 11.18 3.68
N GLY A 80 -21.00 12.38 4.20
CA GLY A 80 -21.95 13.20 4.92
C GLY A 80 -22.66 12.51 6.09
N LEU A 81 -23.89 12.95 6.35
CA LEU A 81 -24.72 12.41 7.43
C LEU A 81 -25.15 10.96 7.19
N ARG A 82 -25.28 10.53 5.93
CA ARG A 82 -25.60 9.14 5.58
C ARG A 82 -24.48 8.19 6.02
N GLY A 83 -23.23 8.57 5.77
CA GLY A 83 -22.06 7.81 6.22
C GLY A 83 -21.94 7.78 7.75
N VAL A 84 -22.17 8.92 8.41
CA VAL A 84 -22.17 9.00 9.89
C VAL A 84 -23.25 8.09 10.49
N ALA A 85 -24.47 8.12 9.95
CA ALA A 85 -25.57 7.28 10.42
C ALA A 85 -25.27 5.78 10.26
N LEU A 86 -24.65 5.38 9.14
CA LEU A 86 -24.22 3.99 8.94
C LEU A 86 -23.24 3.52 10.02
N VAL A 87 -22.26 4.36 10.39
CA VAL A 87 -21.33 4.04 11.48
C VAL A 87 -22.07 3.98 12.82
N ASP A 88 -22.97 4.93 13.10
CA ASP A 88 -23.80 4.93 14.31
C ASP A 88 -24.59 3.61 14.44
N ASP A 89 -25.23 3.14 13.36
CA ASP A 89 -26.02 1.90 13.34
C ASP A 89 -25.17 0.66 13.64
N TYR A 90 -23.98 0.56 13.02
CA TYR A 90 -23.04 -0.53 13.29
C TYR A 90 -22.60 -0.57 14.75
N LEU A 91 -22.26 0.60 15.32
CA LEU A 91 -21.76 0.69 16.70
C LEU A 91 -22.87 0.47 17.74
N ALA A 92 -24.11 0.83 17.42
CA ALA A 92 -25.27 0.59 18.26
C ALA A 92 -25.62 -0.90 18.39
N SER A 93 -25.29 -1.73 17.39
CA SER A 93 -25.51 -3.18 17.43
C SER A 93 -24.81 -3.86 18.60
N ASP A 94 -25.50 -4.77 19.30
CA ASP A 94 -24.93 -5.57 20.39
C ASP A 94 -23.78 -6.49 19.92
N GLU A 95 -23.71 -6.79 18.62
CA GLU A 95 -22.61 -7.55 18.04
C GLU A 95 -21.30 -6.75 18.02
N TRP A 96 -21.38 -5.41 18.00
CA TRP A 96 -20.19 -4.57 18.01
C TRP A 96 -19.53 -4.55 19.40
N PRO A 97 -18.24 -4.92 19.53
CA PRO A 97 -17.57 -5.03 20.83
C PRO A 97 -17.51 -3.70 21.60
N THR A 98 -17.62 -3.77 22.92
CA THR A 98 -17.39 -2.61 23.80
C THR A 98 -15.91 -2.29 23.94
N GLY A 99 -15.59 -1.08 24.39
CA GLY A 99 -14.23 -0.59 24.55
C GLY A 99 -13.48 -0.49 23.22
N THR A 100 -14.14 0.01 22.18
CA THR A 100 -13.57 0.19 20.83
C THR A 100 -13.74 1.63 20.38
N VAL A 101 -12.83 2.08 19.51
CA VAL A 101 -12.81 3.43 18.95
C VAL A 101 -12.92 3.35 17.43
N VAL A 102 -13.79 4.17 16.85
CA VAL A 102 -13.81 4.44 15.40
C VAL A 102 -13.46 5.90 15.18
N ILE A 103 -12.57 6.18 14.24
CA ILE A 103 -12.16 7.54 13.86
C ILE A 103 -12.43 7.68 12.37
N GLY A 104 -13.12 8.74 11.95
CA GLY A 104 -13.37 8.94 10.52
C GLY A 104 -13.50 10.39 10.12
N GLY A 105 -12.92 10.72 8.96
CA GLY A 105 -13.06 12.02 8.33
C GLY A 105 -14.31 12.09 7.47
N VAL A 106 -15.20 13.02 7.79
CA VAL A 106 -16.43 13.28 7.02
C VAL A 106 -16.08 14.16 5.83
N ASP A 107 -16.77 13.96 4.71
CA ASP A 107 -16.72 14.89 3.59
C ASP A 107 -17.28 16.28 3.96
N GLY A 108 -17.14 17.25 3.07
CA GLY A 108 -17.44 18.65 3.36
C GLY A 108 -18.90 18.89 3.72
N LEU A 109 -19.15 19.34 4.95
CA LEU A 109 -20.48 19.64 5.46
C LEU A 109 -20.81 21.12 5.25
N ILE A 110 -22.01 21.41 4.76
CA ILE A 110 -22.56 22.78 4.89
C ILE A 110 -22.99 23.00 6.33
N LYS A 111 -23.25 24.26 6.70
CA LYS A 111 -23.70 24.62 8.05
C LYS A 111 -24.91 23.81 8.53
N ASP A 112 -25.92 23.61 7.70
CA ASP A 112 -27.13 22.87 8.08
C ASP A 112 -26.86 21.38 8.37
N ASP A 113 -25.98 20.76 7.59
CA ASP A 113 -25.55 19.39 7.85
C ASP A 113 -24.71 19.31 9.13
N TYR A 114 -23.85 20.30 9.40
CA TYR A 114 -23.08 20.37 10.63
C TYR A 114 -23.98 20.55 11.85
N VAL A 115 -24.98 21.44 11.79
CA VAL A 115 -26.01 21.57 12.84
C VAL A 115 -26.69 20.22 13.09
N SER A 116 -27.15 19.56 12.03
CA SER A 116 -27.81 18.26 12.12
C SER A 116 -26.92 17.18 12.75
N LEU A 117 -25.62 17.19 12.44
CA LEU A 117 -24.63 16.31 13.05
C LEU A 117 -24.48 16.56 14.56
N LEU A 118 -24.43 17.83 14.97
CA LEU A 118 -24.28 18.23 16.37
C LEU A 118 -25.53 17.98 17.20
N GLU A 119 -26.72 18.09 16.60
CA GLU A 119 -28.01 17.81 17.24
C GLU A 119 -28.31 16.31 17.33
N ALA A 120 -27.57 15.46 16.60
CA ALA A 120 -27.71 14.02 16.71
C ALA A 120 -27.37 13.53 18.13
N GLY A 121 -28.13 12.55 18.62
CA GLY A 121 -28.00 12.03 19.99
C GLY A 121 -26.57 11.57 20.33
N ALA A 122 -26.14 11.89 21.56
CA ALA A 122 -24.81 11.56 22.10
C ALA A 122 -23.61 12.18 21.37
N THR A 123 -23.82 13.25 20.59
CA THR A 123 -22.75 14.08 20.03
C THR A 123 -22.21 15.09 21.02
N ALA A 124 -20.88 15.16 21.13
CA ALA A 124 -20.14 16.20 21.83
C ALA A 124 -19.28 16.99 20.84
N VAL A 125 -19.14 18.29 21.11
CA VAL A 125 -18.29 19.23 20.38
C VAL A 125 -17.83 20.30 21.36
N HIS A 126 -16.58 20.73 21.25
CA HIS A 126 -16.06 21.77 22.12
C HIS A 126 -16.85 23.08 21.93
N SER A 127 -17.03 23.84 23.00
CA SER A 127 -17.85 25.07 23.02
C SER A 127 -17.46 26.11 21.97
N SER A 128 -16.16 26.19 21.65
CA SER A 128 -15.63 27.10 20.62
C SER A 128 -15.85 26.65 19.17
N ASN A 129 -16.38 25.44 18.95
CA ASN A 129 -16.66 24.84 17.64
C ASN A 129 -18.17 24.58 17.42
N GLN A 130 -19.04 25.18 18.24
CA GLN A 130 -20.49 25.03 18.13
C GLN A 130 -21.01 25.60 16.80
N ALA A 131 -22.17 25.14 16.34
CA ALA A 131 -22.75 25.60 15.06
C ALA A 131 -22.98 27.13 15.00
N GLY A 132 -23.19 27.78 16.14
CA GLY A 132 -23.32 29.24 16.24
C GLY A 132 -22.04 30.02 15.88
N GLU A 133 -20.89 29.35 15.89
CA GLU A 133 -19.59 29.96 15.57
C GLU A 133 -19.33 30.06 14.06
N LEU A 134 -20.11 29.32 13.24
CA LEU A 134 -19.98 29.30 11.79
C LEU A 134 -20.66 30.53 11.16
N GLN A 135 -19.97 31.21 10.25
CA GLN A 135 -20.52 32.27 9.43
C GLN A 135 -21.41 31.73 8.32
N PRO A 136 -22.36 32.52 7.79
CA PRO A 136 -23.11 32.15 6.60
C PRO A 136 -22.19 31.87 5.41
N GLY A 137 -22.39 30.73 4.74
CA GLY A 137 -21.58 30.33 3.59
C GLY A 137 -20.24 29.67 3.95
N GLU A 138 -19.95 29.45 5.24
CA GLU A 138 -18.85 28.55 5.62
C GLU A 138 -19.26 27.08 5.52
N TRP A 139 -18.28 26.24 5.21
CA TRP A 139 -18.40 24.80 5.22
C TRP A 139 -17.39 24.18 6.18
N VAL A 140 -17.61 22.95 6.61
CA VAL A 140 -16.82 22.28 7.64
C VAL A 140 -16.17 21.02 7.07
N ASN A 141 -14.85 20.94 7.20
CA ASN A 141 -14.11 19.68 7.19
C ASN A 141 -13.91 19.24 8.64
N CYS A 142 -14.39 18.06 9.02
CA CYS A 142 -14.26 17.55 10.38
C CYS A 142 -13.97 16.06 10.43
N CYS A 143 -13.37 15.63 11.53
CA CYS A 143 -13.39 14.23 11.92
C CYS A 143 -14.44 13.98 13.01
N VAL A 144 -14.93 12.74 13.06
CA VAL A 144 -15.76 12.24 14.14
C VAL A 144 -15.02 11.07 14.79
N THR A 145 -14.97 11.08 16.12
CA THR A 145 -14.47 9.96 16.92
C THR A 145 -15.64 9.33 17.64
N TRP A 146 -15.94 8.07 17.36
CA TRP A 146 -16.93 7.28 18.08
C TRP A 146 -16.23 6.37 19.08
N ILE A 147 -16.79 6.24 20.26
CA ILE A 147 -16.31 5.32 21.29
C ILE A 147 -17.50 4.55 21.84
N LYS A 148 -17.47 3.22 21.67
CA LYS A 148 -18.38 2.33 22.37
C LYS A 148 -17.78 2.03 23.73
N LEU A 149 -18.36 2.58 24.79
CA LEU A 149 -17.86 2.46 26.16
C LEU A 149 -18.09 1.03 26.69
N SER A 150 -17.44 0.69 27.80
CA SER A 150 -17.64 -0.58 28.51
C SER A 150 -19.09 -0.86 28.89
N SER A 151 -19.91 0.19 29.05
CA SER A 151 -21.35 0.09 29.31
C SER A 151 -22.20 -0.28 28.09
N GLY A 152 -21.61 -0.35 26.89
CA GLY A 152 -22.32 -0.52 25.61
C GLY A 152 -22.80 0.79 24.98
N VAL A 153 -22.78 1.90 25.73
CA VAL A 153 -23.18 3.21 25.22
C VAL A 153 -22.16 3.72 24.20
N VAL A 154 -22.65 4.15 23.04
CA VAL A 154 -21.84 4.85 22.03
C VAL A 154 -21.89 6.35 22.29
N LYS A 155 -20.73 6.99 22.34
CA LYS A 155 -20.59 8.45 22.34
C LYS A 155 -19.78 8.89 21.13
N LYS A 156 -20.06 10.07 20.60
CA LYS A 156 -19.35 10.62 19.44
C LYS A 156 -18.87 12.04 19.70
N TRP A 157 -17.68 12.36 19.20
CA TRP A 157 -17.05 13.68 19.33
C TRP A 157 -16.70 14.22 17.95
N VAL A 158 -17.16 15.44 17.66
CA VAL A 158 -16.96 16.10 16.37
C VAL A 158 -15.86 17.15 16.50
N GLN A 159 -14.82 17.06 15.68
CA GLN A 159 -13.68 17.97 15.69
C GLN A 159 -13.45 18.56 14.29
N PRO A 160 -13.80 19.84 14.07
CA PRO A 160 -13.44 20.55 12.85
C PRO A 160 -11.92 20.65 12.68
N LYS A 161 -11.46 20.53 11.43
CA LYS A 161 -10.06 20.73 11.03
C LYS A 161 -9.64 22.17 11.32
N ILE A 162 -8.43 22.34 11.85
CA ILE A 162 -7.95 23.65 12.35
C ILE A 162 -7.37 24.50 11.21
N THR A 163 -6.60 23.89 10.32
CA THR A 163 -5.93 24.58 9.22
C THR A 163 -6.31 24.00 7.87
N PRO A 164 -6.80 24.83 6.92
CA PRO A 164 -7.08 24.36 5.57
C PRO A 164 -5.80 23.87 4.90
N SER A 165 -5.93 22.83 4.08
CA SER A 165 -4.91 22.44 3.11
C SER A 165 -4.76 23.50 2.02
N TYR A 166 -3.72 23.40 1.20
CA TYR A 166 -3.55 24.30 0.06
C TYR A 166 -4.76 24.29 -0.88
N LEU A 167 -5.31 23.11 -1.17
CA LEU A 167 -6.49 22.96 -2.02
C LEU A 167 -7.71 23.68 -1.42
N GLU A 168 -7.93 23.54 -0.12
CA GLU A 168 -9.02 24.17 0.63
C GLU A 168 -8.84 25.68 0.80
N ALA A 169 -7.61 26.18 0.74
CA ALA A 169 -7.34 27.61 0.89
C ALA A 169 -7.49 28.40 -0.43
N VAL A 170 -7.32 27.73 -1.58
CA VAL A 170 -7.23 28.41 -2.90
C VAL A 170 -8.56 28.53 -3.63
N LEU A 171 -9.50 27.59 -3.43
CA LEU A 171 -10.71 27.53 -4.26
C LEU A 171 -11.72 28.67 -3.99
N SER A 172 -11.70 29.30 -2.81
CA SER A 172 -12.33 30.60 -2.46
C SER A 172 -13.82 30.79 -2.82
N THR A 173 -14.55 29.75 -3.22
CA THR A 173 -15.99 29.81 -3.48
C THR A 173 -16.78 29.89 -2.18
N GLN A 174 -16.30 29.21 -1.14
CA GLN A 174 -16.81 29.24 0.23
C GLN A 174 -15.64 29.12 1.21
N ALA A 175 -15.70 29.79 2.35
CA ALA A 175 -14.64 29.65 3.36
C ALA A 175 -14.79 28.35 4.15
N MET A 176 -13.69 27.59 4.32
CA MET A 176 -13.66 26.49 5.29
C MET A 176 -13.63 27.07 6.71
N TYR A 177 -14.58 26.67 7.54
CA TYR A 177 -14.55 26.96 8.98
C TYR A 177 -13.32 26.33 9.61
N ARG A 178 -12.58 27.13 10.40
CA ARG A 178 -11.35 26.69 11.07
C ARG A 178 -11.66 26.31 12.51
N GLY A 179 -11.52 25.03 12.81
CA GLY A 179 -11.62 24.49 14.16
C GLY A 179 -10.67 25.18 15.14
N LYS A 180 -11.08 25.20 16.41
CA LYS A 180 -10.37 25.91 17.49
C LYS A 180 -9.92 24.98 18.61
N SER A 181 -10.16 23.67 18.52
CA SER A 181 -9.79 22.72 19.58
C SER A 181 -9.51 21.31 19.06
N VAL A 182 -8.85 20.52 19.89
CA VAL A 182 -8.58 19.08 19.71
C VAL A 182 -9.01 18.32 20.95
N PHE A 183 -9.63 17.15 20.76
CA PHE A 183 -9.93 16.24 21.87
C PHE A 183 -8.74 15.32 22.18
N MET A 184 -8.37 15.23 23.46
CA MET A 184 -7.39 14.28 23.98
C MET A 184 -8.12 13.24 24.83
N PHE A 185 -8.20 12.00 24.36
CA PHE A 185 -8.90 10.95 25.09
C PHE A 185 -7.94 10.25 26.05
N LYS A 186 -8.30 10.22 27.33
CA LYS A 186 -7.55 9.52 28.38
C LYS A 186 -8.25 8.22 28.75
N ALA A 187 -7.53 7.12 28.67
CA ALA A 187 -7.98 5.76 28.96
C ALA A 187 -6.95 5.02 29.83
N HIS A 188 -7.18 3.74 30.10
CA HIS A 188 -6.21 2.88 30.79
C HIS A 188 -5.77 1.70 29.93
N LEU A 189 -4.54 1.27 30.11
CA LEU A 189 -4.11 -0.07 29.74
C LEU A 189 -4.57 -1.04 30.85
N ARG A 190 -4.68 -2.34 30.53
CA ARG A 190 -5.03 -3.40 31.50
C ARG A 190 -4.10 -3.48 32.71
N ASP A 191 -2.85 -3.08 32.53
CA ASP A 191 -1.87 -2.98 33.63
C ASP A 191 -1.96 -1.65 34.41
N ARG A 192 -3.05 -0.90 34.21
CA ARG A 192 -3.40 0.37 34.86
C ARG A 192 -2.50 1.54 34.50
N ARG A 193 -1.59 1.41 33.54
CA ARG A 193 -0.91 2.60 32.99
C ARG A 193 -1.92 3.46 32.22
N THR A 194 -1.76 4.77 32.30
CA THR A 194 -2.59 5.69 31.51
C THR A 194 -2.24 5.58 30.04
N ALA A 195 -3.27 5.55 29.20
CA ALA A 195 -3.14 5.67 27.76
C ALA A 195 -3.81 6.95 27.28
N ARG A 196 -3.20 7.62 26.30
CA ARG A 196 -3.81 8.80 25.67
C ARG A 196 -3.75 8.73 24.16
N PHE A 197 -4.79 9.22 23.50
CA PHE A 197 -4.80 9.39 22.07
C PHE A 197 -5.57 10.62 21.60
N PHE A 198 -5.19 11.12 20.43
CA PHE A 198 -5.86 12.21 19.74
C PHE A 198 -5.68 12.07 18.22
N THR A 199 -6.46 12.84 17.48
CA THR A 199 -6.50 12.82 16.01
C THR A 199 -6.25 14.22 15.45
N LEU A 200 -5.42 14.29 14.41
CA LEU A 200 -5.24 15.47 13.56
C LEU A 200 -5.73 15.17 12.14
N VAL A 201 -6.26 16.19 11.47
CA VAL A 201 -6.81 16.05 10.12
C VAL A 201 -5.83 16.66 9.10
N CYS A 202 -5.15 15.79 8.37
CA CYS A 202 -4.32 16.12 7.21
C CYS A 202 -3.33 17.25 7.44
N PHE A 203 -3.65 18.44 6.92
CA PHE A 203 -2.80 19.61 6.99
C PHE A 203 -2.62 20.11 8.42
N ASP A 204 -3.47 19.73 9.38
CA ASP A 204 -3.22 19.99 10.81
C ASP A 204 -1.87 19.43 11.29
N TRP A 205 -1.33 18.41 10.62
CA TRP A 205 -0.01 17.86 10.95
C TRP A 205 1.15 18.83 10.70
N VAL A 206 1.05 19.67 9.68
CA VAL A 206 2.12 20.60 9.25
C VAL A 206 1.72 22.07 9.36
N GLY A 207 0.42 22.33 9.47
CA GLY A 207 -0.19 23.64 9.56
C GLY A 207 0.12 24.31 10.88
N SER A 208 0.15 25.64 10.86
CA SER A 208 0.48 26.44 12.03
C SER A 208 -0.61 27.43 12.41
N VAL A 209 -0.74 27.66 13.71
CA VAL A 209 -1.60 28.70 14.29
C VAL A 209 -0.73 29.49 15.26
N GLY A 210 -0.68 30.82 15.10
CA GLY A 210 0.17 31.68 15.94
C GLY A 210 1.67 31.37 15.79
N GLY A 211 2.11 30.96 14.60
CA GLY A 211 3.51 30.64 14.31
C GLY A 211 4.01 29.30 14.82
N LYS A 212 3.14 28.47 15.42
CA LYS A 212 3.47 27.13 15.92
C LYS A 212 2.69 26.06 15.18
N VAL A 213 3.35 24.95 14.85
CA VAL A 213 2.69 23.76 14.28
C VAL A 213 1.70 23.21 15.30
N ILE A 214 0.53 22.75 14.85
CA ILE A 214 -0.58 22.36 15.74
C ILE A 214 -0.21 21.23 16.71
N TRP A 215 0.47 20.16 16.26
CA TRP A 215 0.88 19.10 17.20
C TRP A 215 1.80 19.63 18.30
N ASN A 216 2.65 20.63 17.97
CA ASN A 216 3.57 21.26 18.92
C ASN A 216 2.80 22.15 19.91
N ALA A 217 1.79 22.88 19.43
CA ALA A 217 0.87 23.63 20.26
C ALA A 217 0.15 22.74 21.29
N ILE A 218 -0.35 21.58 20.86
CA ILE A 218 -0.99 20.59 21.73
C ILE A 218 0.00 20.07 22.77
N ALA A 219 1.24 19.79 22.35
CA ALA A 219 2.26 19.29 23.25
C ALA A 219 2.61 20.30 24.36
N GLU A 220 2.74 21.58 24.02
CA GLU A 220 2.95 22.66 24.99
C GLU A 220 1.80 22.75 26.00
N GLU A 221 0.54 22.74 25.53
CA GLU A 221 -0.62 22.82 26.42
C GLU A 221 -0.68 21.63 27.40
N MET A 222 -0.33 20.42 26.92
CA MET A 222 -0.25 19.24 27.77
C MET A 222 0.88 19.30 28.80
N GLU A 223 2.01 19.95 28.49
CA GLU A 223 3.10 20.16 29.45
C GLU A 223 2.73 21.19 30.51
N GLU A 224 2.13 22.31 30.10
CA GLU A 224 1.63 23.35 31.01
C GLU A 224 0.57 22.76 31.95
N ASP A 225 -0.32 21.92 31.43
CA ASP A 225 -1.30 21.22 32.23
C ASP A 225 -0.68 20.18 33.18
N ALA A 226 0.30 19.37 32.72
CA ALA A 226 1.07 18.48 33.60
C ALA A 226 1.73 19.25 34.74
N GLN A 227 2.29 20.43 34.44
CA GLN A 227 2.90 21.32 35.41
C GLN A 227 1.89 21.84 36.43
N ARG A 228 0.70 22.30 35.98
CA ARG A 228 -0.39 22.75 36.85
C ARG A 228 -0.90 21.64 37.77
N ARG A 229 -0.92 20.40 37.28
CA ARG A 229 -1.37 19.21 38.03
C ARG A 229 -0.29 18.60 38.92
N HIS A 230 0.94 19.13 38.92
CA HIS A 230 2.10 18.52 39.60
C HIS A 230 2.32 17.04 39.23
N ALA A 231 1.99 16.65 37.98
CA ALA A 231 2.24 15.31 37.49
C ALA A 231 3.70 15.17 37.03
N ASP A 232 4.36 14.09 37.43
CA ASP A 232 5.76 13.81 37.07
C ASP A 232 5.95 13.67 35.55
N SER A 233 4.94 13.15 34.84
CA SER A 233 4.89 13.14 33.38
C SER A 233 3.49 12.90 32.85
N ASN A 234 3.20 13.43 31.65
CA ASN A 234 2.08 13.01 30.82
C ASN A 234 2.64 12.18 29.65
N SER A 235 1.94 11.12 29.25
CA SER A 235 2.31 10.30 28.10
C SER A 235 1.23 10.34 27.02
N VAL A 236 1.68 10.31 25.76
CA VAL A 236 0.82 10.04 24.59
C VAL A 236 1.10 8.61 24.14
N SER A 237 0.05 7.83 23.94
CA SER A 237 0.15 6.44 23.47
C SER A 237 -0.05 6.34 21.96
N TRP A 238 -1.06 7.01 21.43
CA TRP A 238 -1.34 7.03 20.00
C TRP A 238 -1.59 8.46 19.50
N THR A 239 -1.12 8.76 18.30
CA THR A 239 -1.49 9.96 17.57
C THR A 239 -1.94 9.54 16.19
N PHE A 240 -3.14 9.91 15.81
CA PHE A 240 -3.71 9.59 14.51
C PHE A 240 -3.62 10.81 13.61
N VAL A 241 -3.20 10.61 12.36
CA VAL A 241 -3.28 11.63 11.32
C VAL A 241 -4.07 11.04 10.16
N ILE A 242 -5.32 11.47 10.01
CA ILE A 242 -6.20 11.04 8.93
C ILE A 242 -6.12 12.04 7.77
N GLN A 243 -6.00 11.58 6.54
CA GLN A 243 -5.49 12.42 5.44
C GLN A 243 -6.23 12.22 4.11
N HIS A 244 -6.42 13.33 3.41
CA HIS A 244 -6.55 13.47 1.98
C HIS A 244 -5.34 14.30 1.55
N ASN A 245 -4.18 13.65 1.43
CA ASN A 245 -2.93 14.32 1.09
C ASN A 245 -2.36 13.68 -0.17
N ASP A 246 -2.22 14.44 -1.25
CA ASP A 246 -1.62 13.99 -2.50
C ASP A 246 -0.12 13.69 -2.34
N LYS A 247 0.55 14.31 -1.35
CA LYS A 247 1.99 14.16 -1.10
C LYS A 247 2.28 13.81 0.37
N PRO A 248 1.83 12.65 0.85
CA PRO A 248 2.01 12.20 2.25
C PRO A 248 3.49 12.01 2.62
N ASN A 249 4.34 11.79 1.62
CA ASN A 249 5.78 11.62 1.76
C ASN A 249 6.58 12.90 1.48
N HIS A 250 5.92 14.06 1.34
CA HIS A 250 6.63 15.32 1.16
C HIS A 250 7.52 15.63 2.36
N THR A 251 8.70 16.21 2.11
CA THR A 251 9.69 16.57 3.13
C THR A 251 9.08 17.31 4.32
N ALA A 252 8.18 18.28 4.07
CA ALA A 252 7.53 19.04 5.13
C ALA A 252 6.72 18.16 6.10
N PHE A 253 6.07 17.10 5.62
CA PHE A 253 5.33 16.15 6.47
C PHE A 253 6.27 15.27 7.30
N LEU A 254 7.32 14.76 6.64
CA LEU A 254 8.27 13.83 7.24
C LEU A 254 9.18 14.51 8.29
N GLU A 255 9.52 15.78 8.10
CA GLU A 255 10.29 16.56 9.09
C GLU A 255 9.53 16.74 10.41
N GLN A 256 8.20 16.93 10.35
CA GLN A 256 7.38 17.01 11.56
C GLN A 256 7.38 15.70 12.35
N ILE A 257 7.54 14.54 11.70
CA ILE A 257 7.63 13.25 12.39
C ILE A 257 8.88 13.19 13.27
N LYS A 258 10.03 13.65 12.76
CA LYS A 258 11.27 13.74 13.55
C LYS A 258 11.10 14.68 14.75
N ALA A 259 10.53 15.86 14.51
CA ALA A 259 10.30 16.84 15.56
C ALA A 259 9.33 16.32 16.61
N TYR A 260 8.27 15.62 16.20
CA TYR A 260 7.30 15.00 17.09
C TYR A 260 7.95 13.98 18.05
N PHE A 261 8.87 13.14 17.57
CA PHE A 261 9.58 12.19 18.44
C PHE A 261 10.79 12.78 19.18
N ASN A 262 11.11 14.06 18.96
CA ASN A 262 12.16 14.73 19.69
C ASN A 262 11.70 15.10 21.12
N GLN A 263 12.06 14.25 22.07
CA GLN A 263 11.71 14.40 23.48
C GLN A 263 12.28 15.68 24.12
N THR A 264 13.30 16.31 23.53
CA THR A 264 13.89 17.55 24.10
C THR A 264 13.02 18.79 23.90
N LEU A 265 12.09 18.77 22.93
CA LEU A 265 11.17 19.89 22.71
C LEU A 265 10.13 20.00 23.84
N HIS A 266 9.67 18.85 24.33
CA HIS A 266 8.64 18.74 25.36
C HIS A 266 9.01 17.66 26.38
N PRO A 267 9.94 17.93 27.31
CA PRO A 267 10.47 16.92 28.24
C PRO A 267 9.44 16.33 29.21
N ARG A 268 8.32 17.01 29.51
CA ARG A 268 7.26 16.53 30.41
C ARG A 268 6.16 15.74 29.69
N LEU A 269 6.15 15.78 28.36
CA LEU A 269 5.25 14.99 27.53
C LEU A 269 5.99 13.83 26.87
N VAL A 270 5.90 12.64 27.47
CA VAL A 270 6.53 11.41 27.02
C VAL A 270 5.91 10.94 25.70
N ARG A 271 6.71 10.99 24.63
CA ARG A 271 6.33 10.60 23.25
C ARG A 271 7.27 9.56 22.64
N ASN A 272 8.38 9.25 23.30
CA ASN A 272 9.31 8.22 22.84
C ASN A 272 8.71 6.80 22.80
N GLN A 273 7.62 6.56 23.55
CA GLN A 273 6.84 5.32 23.52
C GLN A 273 5.49 5.49 22.78
N ALA A 274 5.26 6.63 22.14
CA ALA A 274 4.06 6.86 21.34
C ALA A 274 4.11 6.09 20.02
N CYS A 275 2.94 5.82 19.47
CA CYS A 275 2.72 5.32 18.12
C CYS A 275 2.01 6.38 17.28
N LEU A 276 2.63 6.79 16.19
CA LEU A 276 2.05 7.69 15.19
C LEU A 276 1.45 6.85 14.07
N VAL A 277 0.14 6.94 13.87
CA VAL A 277 -0.60 6.23 12.83
C VAL A 277 -1.04 7.23 11.77
N MET A 278 -0.46 7.13 10.58
CA MET A 278 -0.88 7.93 9.42
C MET A 278 -1.81 7.10 8.55
N VAL A 279 -2.95 7.66 8.19
CA VAL A 279 -3.96 7.01 7.35
C VAL A 279 -4.35 7.98 6.26
N ASN A 280 -4.10 7.61 5.01
CA ASN A 280 -4.44 8.42 3.86
C ASN A 280 -5.40 7.65 2.95
N ARG A 281 -6.11 8.34 2.08
CA ARG A 281 -6.87 7.73 0.98
C ARG A 281 -5.96 7.05 -0.03
N ALA A 282 -6.52 6.14 -0.84
CA ALA A 282 -5.82 5.56 -1.97
C ALA A 282 -5.59 6.58 -3.09
N GLY A 283 -4.53 6.38 -3.86
CA GLY A 283 -4.25 7.15 -5.08
C GLY A 283 -5.01 6.65 -6.31
N ARG A 284 -5.53 5.43 -6.26
CA ARG A 284 -6.30 4.82 -7.35
C ARG A 284 -7.31 3.82 -6.83
N LYS A 285 -8.35 3.56 -7.63
CA LYS A 285 -9.43 2.63 -7.31
C LYS A 285 -8.93 1.19 -7.15
N ASP A 286 -8.12 0.73 -8.09
CA ASP A 286 -7.64 -0.65 -8.11
C ASP A 286 -6.26 -0.79 -7.44
N PRO A 287 -5.84 -2.00 -7.03
CA PRO A 287 -4.48 -2.26 -6.60
C PRO A 287 -3.43 -1.78 -7.62
N GLY A 288 -2.24 -1.42 -7.15
CA GLY A 288 -1.12 -1.01 -7.99
C GLY A 288 -0.32 0.15 -7.40
N ARG A 289 0.53 0.77 -8.24
CA ARG A 289 1.30 1.97 -7.89
C ARG A 289 0.47 3.24 -8.01
N SER A 290 0.80 4.21 -7.15
CA SER A 290 0.42 5.61 -7.28
C SER A 290 1.58 6.49 -6.84
N SER A 291 1.77 7.62 -7.51
CA SER A 291 2.70 8.68 -7.09
C SER A 291 2.06 9.71 -6.16
N GLU A 292 0.73 9.74 -6.13
CA GLU A 292 -0.07 10.66 -5.33
C GLU A 292 -0.94 9.87 -4.35
N TYR A 293 -1.22 10.48 -3.19
CA TYR A 293 -1.98 9.87 -2.10
C TYR A 293 -1.33 8.59 -1.53
N ALA A 294 -2.13 7.72 -0.92
CA ALA A 294 -1.73 6.52 -0.20
C ALA A 294 -0.77 6.77 0.98
N GLY A 295 -0.05 5.74 1.43
CA GLY A 295 0.99 5.91 2.44
C GLY A 295 0.48 5.84 3.87
N ALA A 296 -0.46 4.92 4.12
CA ALA A 296 -0.72 4.49 5.48
C ALA A 296 0.57 3.98 6.15
N ALA A 297 0.80 4.36 7.40
CA ALA A 297 2.02 4.01 8.12
C ALA A 297 1.83 3.96 9.64
N VAL A 298 2.60 3.09 10.29
CA VAL A 298 2.76 3.02 11.75
C VAL A 298 4.21 3.38 12.08
N ILE A 299 4.39 4.44 12.88
CA ILE A 299 5.70 5.02 13.12
C ILE A 299 5.95 5.14 14.62
N ASN A 300 7.13 4.73 15.07
CA ASN A 300 7.58 4.82 16.46
C ASN A 300 9.00 5.41 16.54
N SER A 301 9.32 5.97 17.71
CA SER A 301 10.68 6.43 18.02
C SER A 301 11.72 5.30 17.90
N SER A 302 12.98 5.65 17.61
CA SER A 302 14.12 4.73 17.79
C SER A 302 14.21 4.16 19.20
N LEU A 303 13.76 4.93 20.20
CA LEU A 303 13.85 4.56 21.61
C LEU A 303 12.79 3.54 22.04
N ALA A 304 11.84 3.21 21.16
CA ALA A 304 10.83 2.17 21.40
C ALA A 304 11.39 0.74 21.38
N GLY A 305 12.64 0.55 20.94
CA GLY A 305 13.33 -0.75 20.99
C GLY A 305 12.92 -1.75 19.91
N PHE A 306 12.13 -1.34 18.91
CA PHE A 306 11.73 -2.20 17.80
C PHE A 306 12.88 -2.54 16.85
N PHE A 307 12.77 -3.71 16.22
CA PHE A 307 13.70 -4.16 15.19
C PHE A 307 13.14 -3.97 13.78
N LYS A 308 14.01 -3.60 12.85
CA LYS A 308 13.66 -3.51 11.43
C LYS A 308 13.65 -4.89 10.80
N GLN A 309 12.45 -5.42 10.57
CA GLN A 309 12.28 -6.66 9.82
C GLN A 309 12.79 -6.49 8.38
N LYS A 310 13.45 -7.52 7.85
CA LYS A 310 13.89 -7.54 6.45
C LYS A 310 12.73 -7.97 5.57
N CYS A 311 12.27 -7.08 4.69
CA CYS A 311 11.24 -7.37 3.70
C CYS A 311 9.99 -8.08 4.25
N PRO A 312 9.30 -7.52 5.28
CA PRO A 312 8.08 -8.13 5.80
C PRO A 312 6.96 -8.18 4.76
N ALA A 313 5.99 -9.08 4.91
CA ALA A 313 4.78 -9.05 4.08
C ALA A 313 3.94 -7.80 4.41
N THR A 314 3.18 -7.30 3.44
CA THR A 314 2.20 -6.20 3.54
C THR A 314 2.81 -4.79 3.72
N PHE A 315 3.79 -4.63 4.60
CA PHE A 315 4.45 -3.35 4.88
C PHE A 315 5.97 -3.41 4.66
N SER A 316 6.61 -2.28 4.44
CA SER A 316 8.06 -2.11 4.42
C SER A 316 8.56 -1.49 5.73
N SER A 317 9.81 -1.73 6.09
CA SER A 317 10.48 -1.10 7.25
C SER A 317 10.99 0.32 6.93
N GLY A 318 10.27 1.05 6.08
CA GLY A 318 10.63 2.38 5.57
C GLY A 318 11.79 2.36 4.56
N GLY A 319 12.53 3.47 4.49
CA GLY A 319 13.73 3.62 3.64
C GLY A 319 13.50 4.30 2.29
N SER A 320 14.57 4.48 1.51
CA SER A 320 14.61 5.29 0.27
C SER A 320 13.60 4.88 -0.80
N ASN A 321 13.13 3.63 -0.78
CA ASN A 321 12.14 3.12 -1.73
C ASN A 321 10.73 3.70 -1.52
N TYR A 322 10.41 4.13 -0.29
CA TYR A 322 9.06 4.62 0.07
C TYR A 322 9.10 6.01 0.70
N ARG A 323 10.24 6.40 1.31
CA ARG A 323 10.47 7.71 1.90
C ARG A 323 11.62 8.41 1.18
N PRO A 324 11.44 9.60 0.61
CA PRO A 324 12.54 10.33 -0.01
C PRO A 324 13.61 10.69 1.04
N ASN A 325 14.88 10.74 0.59
CA ASN A 325 16.02 11.23 1.36
C ASN A 325 16.28 10.53 2.70
N ASN A 326 15.79 9.29 2.88
CA ASN A 326 15.97 8.51 4.11
C ASN A 326 15.57 9.27 5.39
N GLN A 327 14.59 10.19 5.29
CA GLN A 327 14.31 11.08 6.41
C GLN A 327 13.95 10.30 7.67
N LEU A 328 13.19 9.21 7.58
CA LEU A 328 12.79 8.45 8.77
C LEU A 328 13.73 7.28 9.11
N GLU A 329 14.97 7.25 8.60
CA GLU A 329 15.86 6.08 8.78
C GLU A 329 16.19 5.76 10.23
N THR A 330 16.17 6.76 11.12
CA THR A 330 16.42 6.55 12.55
C THR A 330 15.19 6.08 13.31
N LEU A 331 14.01 6.10 12.70
CA LEU A 331 12.76 5.71 13.33
C LEU A 331 12.39 4.26 12.96
N SER A 332 11.43 3.70 13.70
CA SER A 332 10.75 2.48 13.27
C SER A 332 9.54 2.89 12.42
N ASP A 333 9.65 2.71 11.11
CA ASP A 333 8.65 3.13 10.12
C ASP A 333 8.09 1.89 9.43
N CYS A 334 6.88 1.48 9.78
CA CYS A 334 6.14 0.43 9.09
C CYS A 334 5.22 1.09 8.06
N PHE A 335 5.67 1.18 6.81
CA PHE A 335 4.94 1.79 5.70
C PHE A 335 4.17 0.72 4.92
N PHE A 336 2.84 0.79 4.87
CA PHE A 336 2.03 -0.18 4.13
C PHE A 336 2.22 0.02 2.62
N ARG A 337 2.59 -1.04 1.89
CA ARG A 337 3.05 -0.92 0.48
C ARG A 337 1.93 -0.63 -0.52
N GLU A 338 0.68 -0.84 -0.13
CA GLU A 338 -0.46 -0.66 -1.01
C GLU A 338 -0.70 0.81 -1.26
N ALA A 339 -0.88 1.17 -2.54
CA ALA A 339 -1.23 2.52 -2.95
C ALA A 339 -2.64 2.65 -3.55
N GLY A 340 -3.18 1.52 -4.01
CA GLY A 340 -4.58 1.39 -4.43
C GLY A 340 -5.54 1.23 -3.25
N ALA A 341 -6.83 1.13 -3.57
CA ALA A 341 -7.86 0.96 -2.55
C ALA A 341 -7.71 -0.38 -1.83
N CYS A 342 -7.68 -0.34 -0.50
CA CYS A 342 -7.68 -1.52 0.36
C CYS A 342 -8.03 -1.18 1.80
N ILE A 343 -8.18 -2.24 2.60
CA ILE A 343 -8.31 -2.18 4.04
C ILE A 343 -7.14 -2.96 4.64
N HIS A 344 -6.40 -2.34 5.56
CA HIS A 344 -5.35 -2.99 6.32
C HIS A 344 -5.89 -3.46 7.66
N SER A 345 -5.60 -4.71 8.04
CA SER A 345 -5.88 -5.24 9.38
C SER A 345 -4.59 -5.74 9.99
N PHE A 346 -4.25 -5.30 11.20
CA PHE A 346 -3.00 -5.68 11.86
C PHE A 346 -3.05 -5.55 13.38
N ALA A 347 -2.10 -6.18 14.05
CA ALA A 347 -1.84 -6.00 15.48
C ALA A 347 -0.67 -5.04 15.65
N GLN A 348 -0.91 -3.89 16.29
CA GLN A 348 0.11 -2.91 16.63
C GLN A 348 0.66 -3.20 18.02
N ARG A 349 1.97 -3.38 18.15
CA ARG A 349 2.60 -3.62 19.44
C ARG A 349 2.85 -2.32 20.17
N ASN A 350 2.27 -2.17 21.36
CA ASN A 350 2.52 -1.04 22.23
C ASN A 350 4.01 -0.97 22.60
N ALA A 351 4.67 0.14 22.26
CA ALA A 351 6.09 0.35 22.50
C ALA A 351 6.46 0.22 23.99
N ALA A 352 5.55 0.66 24.87
CA ALA A 352 5.74 0.56 26.31
C ALA A 352 5.72 -0.89 26.85
N SER A 353 5.38 -1.88 26.02
CA SER A 353 5.48 -3.32 26.36
C SER A 353 6.79 -3.97 25.91
N VAL A 354 7.61 -3.26 25.13
CA VAL A 354 8.86 -3.79 24.59
C VAL A 354 9.91 -3.77 25.71
N VAL A 355 10.21 -4.94 26.26
CA VAL A 355 11.24 -5.09 27.29
C VAL A 355 12.62 -5.11 26.62
N GLY A 356 13.53 -4.21 27.00
CA GLY A 356 14.90 -4.20 26.46
C GLY A 356 15.68 -5.48 26.80
N GLY A 357 16.27 -6.14 25.80
CA GLY A 357 17.09 -7.35 25.98
C GLY A 357 17.54 -8.00 24.66
N ALA A 358 18.42 -9.00 24.70
CA ALA A 358 18.94 -9.65 23.49
C ALA A 358 17.81 -10.31 22.64
N VAL A 359 16.76 -10.82 23.29
CA VAL A 359 15.57 -11.42 22.65
C VAL A 359 14.61 -10.37 22.08
N SER A 360 14.60 -9.15 22.64
CA SER A 360 13.74 -8.04 22.18
C SER A 360 14.12 -7.49 20.80
N LYS A 361 15.33 -7.82 20.32
CA LYS A 361 15.85 -7.43 19.01
C LYS A 361 15.13 -8.08 17.82
N ALA A 362 14.05 -8.84 18.02
CA ALA A 362 13.29 -9.47 16.95
C ALA A 362 11.86 -8.91 16.80
N VAL A 363 11.47 -7.94 17.64
CA VAL A 363 10.06 -7.54 17.75
C VAL A 363 9.74 -6.39 16.79
N SER A 364 8.69 -6.55 15.99
CA SER A 364 8.18 -5.56 15.03
C SER A 364 7.09 -4.67 15.68
N PRO A 365 6.96 -3.40 15.28
CA PRO A 365 5.82 -2.56 15.68
C PRO A 365 4.48 -3.08 15.16
N VAL A 366 4.50 -3.77 14.02
CA VAL A 366 3.33 -4.32 13.35
C VAL A 366 3.48 -5.83 13.20
N GLU A 367 2.43 -6.55 13.59
CA GLU A 367 2.31 -8.01 13.49
C GLU A 367 1.02 -8.38 12.79
N GLN A 368 0.97 -9.58 12.19
CA GLN A 368 -0.24 -10.14 11.59
C GLN A 368 -0.93 -9.16 10.63
N ALA A 369 -0.16 -8.58 9.70
CA ALA A 369 -0.64 -7.56 8.78
C ALA A 369 -1.27 -8.18 7.52
N PHE A 370 -2.56 -7.93 7.34
CA PHE A 370 -3.39 -8.41 6.24
C PHE A 370 -3.83 -7.25 5.35
N VAL A 371 -4.08 -7.54 4.07
CA VAL A 371 -4.72 -6.62 3.12
C VAL A 371 -6.04 -7.22 2.68
N HIS A 372 -7.10 -6.43 2.71
CA HIS A 372 -8.43 -6.80 2.24
C HIS A 372 -8.90 -5.84 1.14
N ALA A 373 -9.73 -6.36 0.24
CA ALA A 373 -10.45 -5.55 -0.75
C ALA A 373 -11.71 -4.93 -0.14
N PHE A 374 -12.16 -3.81 -0.73
CA PHE A 374 -13.44 -3.19 -0.40
C PHE A 374 -14.64 -3.89 -1.04
N ASP A 375 -14.40 -4.62 -2.13
CA ASP A 375 -15.39 -5.43 -2.83
C ASP A 375 -14.98 -6.90 -2.82
N ASP A 376 -15.91 -7.77 -3.20
CA ASP A 376 -15.65 -9.20 -3.41
C ASP A 376 -15.07 -9.48 -4.80
N ALA A 377 -14.68 -8.43 -5.55
CA ALA A 377 -14.05 -8.59 -6.85
C ALA A 377 -12.69 -9.27 -6.71
N PHE A 378 -12.21 -9.84 -7.81
CA PHE A 378 -10.89 -10.47 -7.83
C PHE A 378 -9.80 -9.43 -7.51
N ASP A 379 -9.28 -9.51 -6.29
CA ASP A 379 -8.11 -8.76 -5.87
C ASP A 379 -6.84 -9.63 -6.06
N PRO A 380 -5.93 -9.26 -6.97
CA PRO A 380 -4.72 -10.02 -7.26
C PRO A 380 -3.77 -10.14 -6.06
N ARG A 381 -4.01 -9.40 -4.97
CA ARG A 381 -3.21 -9.43 -3.74
C ARG A 381 -3.56 -10.57 -2.80
N ARG A 382 -4.58 -11.39 -3.11
CA ARG A 382 -5.18 -12.40 -2.22
C ARG A 382 -5.79 -11.74 -0.98
N PRO A 383 -7.01 -11.18 -1.11
CA PRO A 383 -7.62 -10.42 -0.03
C PRO A 383 -7.81 -11.30 1.22
N GLY A 384 -7.58 -10.71 2.39
CA GLY A 384 -7.61 -11.43 3.67
C GLY A 384 -6.34 -12.22 3.99
N SER A 385 -5.22 -11.95 3.31
CA SER A 385 -3.93 -12.57 3.59
C SER A 385 -2.80 -11.53 3.70
N PRO A 386 -1.63 -11.88 4.27
CA PRO A 386 -0.44 -11.05 4.15
C PRO A 386 0.03 -11.02 2.69
N VAL A 387 0.39 -9.84 2.19
CA VAL A 387 0.80 -9.65 0.78
C VAL A 387 2.32 -9.72 0.67
N PRO A 388 2.91 -10.76 0.05
CA PRO A 388 4.35 -10.85 -0.09
C PRO A 388 4.91 -9.66 -0.89
N CYS A 389 6.08 -9.16 -0.48
CA CYS A 389 6.70 -8.03 -1.16
C CYS A 389 6.97 -8.31 -2.64
N SER A 390 7.41 -9.54 -2.96
CA SER A 390 7.63 -10.00 -4.34
C SER A 390 6.38 -9.90 -5.20
N LEU A 391 5.24 -10.39 -4.70
CA LEU A 391 3.95 -10.29 -5.39
C LEU A 391 3.57 -8.83 -5.62
N LYS A 392 3.64 -7.99 -4.58
CA LYS A 392 3.33 -6.55 -4.71
C LYS A 392 4.24 -5.86 -5.73
N ARG A 393 5.55 -6.07 -5.63
CA ARG A 393 6.52 -5.42 -6.52
C ARG A 393 6.36 -5.90 -7.96
N PHE A 394 6.09 -7.17 -8.18
CA PHE A 394 5.84 -7.69 -9.53
C PHE A 394 4.58 -7.07 -10.16
N HIS A 395 3.44 -7.07 -9.45
CA HIS A 395 2.20 -6.48 -9.96
C HIS A 395 2.33 -4.98 -10.22
N ASP A 396 3.02 -4.27 -9.33
CA ASP A 396 3.30 -2.85 -9.49
C ASP A 396 4.06 -2.50 -10.76
N GLU A 397 5.07 -3.30 -11.10
CA GLU A 397 5.85 -3.08 -12.33
C GLU A 397 5.07 -3.56 -13.56
N LEU A 398 4.26 -4.61 -13.42
CA LEU A 398 3.41 -5.12 -14.49
C LEU A 398 2.41 -4.07 -14.98
N ASP A 399 1.86 -3.27 -14.05
CA ASP A 399 0.96 -2.15 -14.36
C ASP A 399 1.65 -1.00 -15.12
N GLN A 400 2.99 -0.96 -15.15
CA GLN A 400 3.77 0.07 -15.83
C GLN A 400 4.36 -0.38 -17.17
N VAL A 401 4.16 -1.66 -17.53
CA VAL A 401 4.66 -2.20 -18.79
C VAL A 401 3.92 -1.53 -19.96
N ARG A 402 4.68 -0.83 -20.80
CA ARG A 402 4.18 -0.30 -22.08
C ARG A 402 3.94 -1.45 -23.05
N THR A 403 2.90 -1.34 -23.86
CA THR A 403 2.56 -2.41 -24.80
C THR A 403 3.39 -2.32 -26.08
N LEU A 404 3.61 -3.45 -26.78
CA LEU A 404 4.22 -3.41 -28.12
C LEU A 404 3.35 -2.64 -29.13
N ALA A 405 2.03 -2.58 -28.90
CA ALA A 405 1.12 -1.79 -29.72
C ALA A 405 1.36 -0.28 -29.55
N GLU A 406 1.70 0.18 -28.35
CA GLU A 406 2.08 1.58 -28.10
C GLU A 406 3.45 1.91 -28.67
N ALA A 407 4.41 0.99 -28.55
CA ALA A 407 5.77 1.18 -29.08
C ALA A 407 5.81 1.13 -30.62
N HIS A 408 4.97 0.30 -31.23
CA HIS A 408 4.93 0.06 -32.67
C HIS A 408 3.48 0.10 -33.20
N PRO A 409 2.81 1.26 -33.20
CA PRO A 409 1.39 1.37 -33.54
C PRO A 409 1.07 1.00 -35.00
N ASN A 410 2.07 1.05 -35.89
CA ASN A 410 1.92 0.71 -37.31
C ASN A 410 2.21 -0.78 -37.61
N ALA A 411 2.58 -1.59 -36.60
CA ALA A 411 2.78 -3.01 -36.81
C ALA A 411 1.43 -3.70 -37.12
N SER A 412 1.42 -4.62 -38.08
CA SER A 412 0.19 -5.30 -38.51
C SER A 412 -0.49 -6.10 -37.39
N LEU A 413 0.30 -6.52 -36.40
CA LEU A 413 -0.13 -7.35 -35.26
C LEU A 413 -0.28 -6.57 -33.94
N ALA A 414 -0.30 -5.23 -33.98
CA ALA A 414 -0.38 -4.38 -32.78
C ALA A 414 -1.59 -4.72 -31.89
N HIS A 415 -2.77 -4.89 -32.48
CA HIS A 415 -3.98 -5.24 -31.72
C HIS A 415 -3.86 -6.63 -31.06
N ASN A 416 -3.32 -7.63 -31.78
CA ASN A 416 -3.09 -8.96 -31.24
C ASN A 416 -2.07 -8.93 -30.09
N ALA A 417 -1.00 -8.17 -30.23
CA ALA A 417 0.01 -8.04 -29.17
C ALA A 417 -0.57 -7.41 -27.90
N LYS A 418 -1.46 -6.41 -28.05
CA LYS A 418 -2.20 -5.85 -26.90
C LYS A 418 -3.09 -6.91 -26.24
N ALA A 419 -3.90 -7.64 -27.01
CA ALA A 419 -4.77 -8.68 -26.45
C ALA A 419 -3.97 -9.79 -25.76
N SER A 420 -2.82 -10.18 -26.32
CA SER A 420 -1.91 -11.15 -25.72
C SER A 420 -1.30 -10.64 -24.41
N LEU A 421 -0.93 -9.36 -24.33
CA LEU A 421 -0.43 -8.76 -23.09
C LEU A 421 -1.53 -8.70 -22.03
N ASP A 422 -2.76 -8.33 -22.39
CA ASP A 422 -3.88 -8.29 -21.46
C ASP A 422 -4.12 -9.70 -20.86
N HIS A 423 -4.05 -10.76 -21.68
CA HIS A 423 -4.13 -12.16 -21.22
C HIS A 423 -2.94 -12.57 -20.32
N LEU A 424 -1.72 -12.18 -20.69
CA LEU A 424 -0.51 -12.42 -19.90
C LEU A 424 -0.64 -11.80 -18.51
N VAL A 425 -1.07 -10.53 -18.44
CA VAL A 425 -1.23 -9.78 -17.19
C VAL A 425 -2.27 -10.47 -16.29
N THR A 426 -3.41 -10.87 -16.84
CA THR A 426 -4.42 -11.64 -16.11
C THR A 426 -3.85 -12.94 -15.56
N SER A 427 -3.09 -13.68 -16.37
CA SER A 427 -2.51 -14.97 -15.98
C SER A 427 -1.45 -14.82 -14.89
N PHE A 428 -0.56 -13.84 -15.00
CA PHE A 428 0.46 -13.57 -13.98
C PHE A 428 -0.12 -13.14 -12.64
N ARG A 429 -1.23 -12.40 -12.64
CA ARG A 429 -1.94 -11.99 -11.42
C ARG A 429 -2.56 -13.16 -10.64
N GLN A 430 -2.67 -14.34 -11.25
CA GLN A 430 -3.17 -15.55 -10.59
C GLN A 430 -2.03 -16.38 -9.97
N LEU A 431 -0.77 -16.04 -10.22
CA LEU A 431 0.37 -16.83 -9.75
C LEU A 431 0.65 -16.62 -8.25
N GLU A 432 1.19 -17.66 -7.64
CA GLU A 432 1.72 -17.64 -6.28
C GLU A 432 2.96 -16.74 -6.15
N ALA A 433 3.18 -16.13 -4.98
CA ALA A 433 4.35 -15.27 -4.77
C ALA A 433 5.68 -16.00 -4.97
N THR A 434 5.79 -17.26 -4.52
CA THR A 434 6.98 -18.11 -4.74
C THR A 434 7.24 -18.36 -6.21
N ARG A 435 6.18 -18.49 -7.01
CA ARG A 435 6.27 -18.65 -8.47
C ARG A 435 6.75 -17.35 -9.12
N LEU A 436 6.21 -16.21 -8.71
CA LEU A 436 6.66 -14.89 -9.19
C LEU A 436 8.13 -14.63 -8.84
N GLU A 437 8.58 -15.01 -7.64
CA GLU A 437 10.00 -14.91 -7.26
C GLU A 437 10.90 -15.74 -8.17
N ASN A 438 10.50 -16.96 -8.53
CA ASN A 438 11.26 -17.78 -9.47
C ASN A 438 11.29 -17.16 -10.87
N ILE A 439 10.16 -16.63 -11.35
CA ILE A 439 10.09 -15.87 -12.62
C ILE A 439 11.11 -14.73 -12.59
N VAL A 440 11.08 -13.90 -11.54
CA VAL A 440 11.98 -12.73 -11.39
C VAL A 440 13.46 -13.13 -11.28
N ARG A 441 13.78 -14.21 -10.58
CA ARG A 441 15.16 -14.72 -10.52
C ARG A 441 15.69 -15.14 -11.88
N LEU A 442 14.83 -15.72 -12.73
CA LEU A 442 15.20 -16.08 -14.10
C LEU A 442 15.38 -14.85 -15.00
N LEU A 443 14.67 -13.75 -14.73
CA LEU A 443 14.69 -12.55 -15.59
C LEU A 443 16.05 -11.87 -15.72
N SER A 444 16.88 -11.90 -14.68
CA SER A 444 18.17 -11.19 -14.70
C SER A 444 19.14 -11.71 -13.63
N PRO A 445 20.45 -11.85 -13.96
CA PRO A 445 21.50 -12.13 -12.98
C PRO A 445 21.54 -11.11 -11.84
N GLN A 446 21.34 -9.83 -12.16
CA GLN A 446 21.34 -8.73 -11.20
C GLN A 446 20.15 -8.79 -10.24
N LEU A 447 18.99 -9.30 -10.67
CA LEU A 447 17.84 -9.54 -9.80
C LEU A 447 18.04 -10.76 -8.90
N LYS A 448 18.65 -11.82 -9.42
CA LYS A 448 19.03 -13.02 -8.63
C LYS A 448 20.02 -12.70 -7.52
N ALA A 449 20.96 -11.78 -7.76
CA ALA A 449 21.94 -11.37 -6.75
C ALA A 449 21.32 -10.60 -5.55
N ARG A 450 20.09 -10.07 -5.70
CA ARG A 450 19.41 -9.30 -4.65
C ARG A 450 18.73 -10.22 -3.66
N LYS A 451 18.83 -9.89 -2.38
CA LYS A 451 18.40 -10.80 -1.31
C LYS A 451 16.90 -10.75 -1.06
N ASN A 452 16.23 -9.69 -1.48
CA ASN A 452 14.79 -9.50 -1.29
C ASN A 452 14.17 -8.59 -2.36
N ALA A 453 12.84 -8.57 -2.41
CA ALA A 453 12.09 -7.87 -3.44
C ALA A 453 12.06 -6.34 -3.31
N GLU A 454 12.36 -5.78 -2.14
CA GLU A 454 12.47 -4.34 -1.97
C GLU A 454 13.68 -3.80 -2.72
N GLU A 455 14.75 -4.60 -2.76
CA GLU A 455 15.98 -4.25 -3.43
C GLU A 455 15.85 -4.26 -4.95
N TRP A 456 14.83 -4.86 -5.58
CA TRP A 456 14.73 -5.03 -7.04
C TRP A 456 14.80 -3.73 -7.87
N GLY A 457 14.44 -2.58 -7.29
CA GLY A 457 14.66 -1.25 -7.90
C GLY A 457 14.13 -1.12 -9.33
N GLY A 458 14.80 -0.32 -10.17
CA GLY A 458 14.41 -0.15 -11.59
C GLY A 458 14.76 -1.32 -12.50
N GLU A 459 15.58 -2.27 -12.04
CA GLU A 459 16.01 -3.41 -12.86
C GLU A 459 14.83 -4.33 -13.20
N ILE A 460 13.93 -4.57 -12.24
CA ILE A 460 12.74 -5.37 -12.49
C ILE A 460 11.83 -4.74 -13.54
N ALA A 461 11.69 -3.42 -13.59
CA ALA A 461 10.86 -2.74 -14.58
C ALA A 461 11.36 -3.02 -16.02
N SER A 462 12.68 -2.90 -16.23
CA SER A 462 13.31 -3.16 -17.54
C SER A 462 13.19 -4.63 -17.94
N ALA A 463 13.51 -5.54 -17.01
CA ALA A 463 13.47 -6.98 -17.28
C ALA A 463 12.02 -7.48 -17.50
N LEU A 464 11.05 -6.97 -16.74
CA LEU A 464 9.64 -7.32 -16.89
C LEU A 464 9.02 -6.76 -18.17
N THR A 465 9.47 -5.59 -18.62
CA THR A 465 9.08 -5.06 -19.95
C THR A 465 9.55 -6.00 -21.06
N MET A 466 10.81 -6.45 -21.00
CA MET A 466 11.36 -7.40 -21.97
C MET A 466 10.61 -8.74 -21.94
N LEU A 467 10.37 -9.29 -20.74
CA LEU A 467 9.55 -10.50 -20.56
C LEU A 467 8.18 -10.34 -21.21
N SER A 468 7.49 -9.25 -20.89
CA SER A 468 6.12 -9.02 -21.35
C SER A 468 6.05 -8.89 -22.86
N HIS A 469 7.02 -8.22 -23.48
CA HIS A 469 7.11 -8.14 -24.94
C HIS A 469 7.38 -9.50 -25.57
N ALA A 470 8.38 -10.25 -25.08
CA ALA A 470 8.74 -11.56 -25.60
C ALA A 470 7.56 -12.54 -25.50
N LEU A 471 6.88 -12.56 -24.35
CA LEU A 471 5.72 -13.42 -24.13
C LEU A 471 4.50 -12.95 -24.92
N SER A 472 4.29 -11.65 -25.11
CA SER A 472 3.21 -11.17 -25.97
C SER A 472 3.42 -11.57 -27.42
N VAL A 473 4.65 -11.49 -27.95
CA VAL A 473 4.96 -11.94 -29.32
C VAL A 473 4.70 -13.44 -29.49
N THR A 474 5.17 -14.25 -28.54
CA THR A 474 4.91 -15.71 -28.58
C THR A 474 3.44 -16.05 -28.36
N GLY A 475 2.70 -15.28 -27.56
CA GLY A 475 1.25 -15.43 -27.37
C GLY A 475 0.42 -14.99 -28.57
N VAL A 476 0.91 -14.04 -29.39
CA VAL A 476 0.30 -13.79 -30.71
C VAL A 476 0.47 -14.98 -31.64
N ALA A 477 1.63 -15.64 -31.60
CA ALA A 477 1.89 -16.84 -32.39
C ALA A 477 1.11 -18.08 -31.88
N ASP A 478 0.83 -18.16 -30.57
CA ASP A 478 0.04 -19.21 -29.94
C ASP A 478 -0.82 -18.66 -28.79
N ALA A 479 -2.12 -18.52 -29.05
CA ALA A 479 -3.08 -18.06 -28.05
C ALA A 479 -3.33 -19.07 -26.91
N ALA A 480 -2.85 -20.32 -27.02
CA ALA A 480 -3.00 -21.37 -26.00
C ALA A 480 -1.81 -21.46 -25.03
N GLN A 481 -0.91 -20.46 -25.04
CA GLN A 481 0.25 -20.38 -24.15
C GLN A 481 -0.15 -20.56 -22.66
N THR A 482 0.61 -21.37 -21.93
CA THR A 482 0.40 -21.62 -20.50
C THR A 482 1.55 -21.10 -19.62
N PHE A 483 1.28 -20.83 -18.34
CA PHE A 483 2.22 -20.21 -17.39
C PHE A 483 2.48 -21.08 -16.14
N THR A 484 2.07 -22.34 -16.19
CA THR A 484 1.94 -23.23 -15.02
C THR A 484 3.24 -23.88 -14.58
N ASP A 485 4.24 -24.03 -15.45
CA ASP A 485 5.48 -24.74 -15.12
C ASP A 485 6.44 -23.86 -14.28
N PRO A 486 6.78 -24.25 -13.03
CA PRO A 486 7.61 -23.45 -12.13
C PRO A 486 9.03 -23.15 -12.64
N GLY A 487 9.54 -23.90 -13.62
CA GLY A 487 10.89 -23.71 -14.19
C GLY A 487 10.98 -22.71 -15.33
N PHE A 488 9.86 -22.31 -15.93
CA PHE A 488 9.85 -21.50 -17.16
C PHE A 488 9.01 -20.25 -17.00
N HIS A 489 9.08 -19.32 -17.94
CA HIS A 489 8.15 -18.19 -17.94
C HIS A 489 6.82 -18.56 -18.58
N ALA A 490 6.86 -19.29 -19.70
CA ALA A 490 5.67 -19.76 -20.40
C ALA A 490 5.96 -20.98 -21.28
N SER A 491 4.91 -21.66 -21.75
CA SER A 491 5.01 -22.84 -22.63
C SER A 491 4.09 -22.70 -23.84
N PRO A 492 4.49 -21.96 -24.90
CA PRO A 492 3.74 -21.86 -26.16
C PRO A 492 4.06 -23.00 -27.14
N ARG A 493 3.22 -23.15 -28.16
CA ARG A 493 3.44 -23.98 -29.34
C ARG A 493 3.92 -23.17 -30.53
N LEU A 494 5.14 -23.43 -30.99
CA LEU A 494 5.73 -22.79 -32.17
C LEU A 494 5.87 -23.81 -33.30
N GLY A 495 5.17 -23.57 -34.40
CA GLY A 495 4.92 -24.55 -35.45
C GLY A 495 4.15 -25.75 -34.90
N SER A 496 4.72 -26.94 -35.05
CA SER A 496 4.19 -28.19 -34.49
C SER A 496 4.83 -28.59 -33.15
N THR A 497 5.66 -27.72 -32.56
CA THR A 497 6.52 -28.07 -31.43
C THR A 497 6.12 -27.28 -30.19
N ASP A 498 5.83 -27.97 -29.09
CA ASP A 498 5.70 -27.34 -27.79
C ASP A 498 7.11 -26.95 -27.30
N VAL A 499 7.26 -25.70 -26.84
CA VAL A 499 8.54 -25.19 -26.32
C VAL A 499 8.32 -24.52 -24.97
N ASN A 500 9.34 -24.53 -24.13
CA ASN A 500 9.37 -23.73 -22.91
C ASN A 500 10.17 -22.46 -23.15
N VAL A 501 9.67 -21.31 -22.71
CA VAL A 501 10.31 -20.01 -22.92
C VAL A 501 10.88 -19.47 -21.62
N ILE A 502 12.12 -19.01 -21.68
CA ILE A 502 12.78 -18.19 -20.65
C ILE A 502 13.26 -16.90 -21.32
N ALA A 503 12.81 -15.75 -20.82
CA ALA A 503 13.25 -14.44 -21.28
C ALA A 503 14.22 -13.85 -20.26
N VAL A 504 15.45 -13.52 -20.68
CA VAL A 504 16.51 -13.05 -19.77
C VAL A 504 17.11 -11.74 -20.27
N ARG A 505 17.19 -10.76 -19.37
CA ARG A 505 17.98 -9.54 -19.53
C ARG A 505 19.30 -9.67 -18.79
N ALA A 506 20.40 -9.32 -19.44
CA ALA A 506 21.73 -9.31 -18.86
C ALA A 506 22.57 -8.18 -19.48
N THR A 507 23.82 -8.00 -19.05
CA THR A 507 24.72 -7.02 -19.67
C THR A 507 25.20 -7.52 -21.04
N THR A 508 25.42 -8.83 -21.20
CA THR A 508 25.75 -9.47 -22.49
C THR A 508 24.94 -10.76 -22.70
N HIS A 509 24.89 -11.24 -23.94
CA HIS A 509 24.24 -12.52 -24.26
C HIS A 509 24.92 -13.71 -23.57
N GLU A 510 26.24 -13.72 -23.41
CA GLU A 510 26.99 -14.76 -22.71
C GLU A 510 26.67 -14.80 -21.22
N GLU A 511 26.49 -13.63 -20.60
CA GLU A 511 26.04 -13.56 -19.21
C GLU A 511 24.63 -14.16 -19.06
N ALA A 512 23.71 -13.86 -20.00
CA ALA A 512 22.39 -14.47 -20.01
C ALA A 512 22.45 -16.01 -20.17
N VAL A 513 23.30 -16.50 -21.08
CA VAL A 513 23.54 -17.94 -21.28
C VAL A 513 24.04 -18.59 -19.98
N LYS A 514 25.06 -18.00 -19.35
CA LYS A 514 25.63 -18.51 -18.10
C LYS A 514 24.57 -18.55 -16.99
N HIS A 515 23.81 -17.47 -16.84
CA HIS A 515 22.77 -17.36 -15.82
C HIS A 515 21.68 -18.42 -15.98
N VAL A 516 21.19 -18.65 -17.20
CA VAL A 516 20.20 -19.71 -17.45
C VAL A 516 20.79 -21.09 -17.20
N ARG A 517 22.05 -21.33 -17.57
CA ARG A 517 22.71 -22.62 -17.28
C ARG A 517 22.81 -22.91 -15.79
N ASP A 518 23.11 -21.90 -14.99
CA ASP A 518 23.16 -22.02 -13.53
C ASP A 518 21.78 -22.31 -12.91
N GLU A 519 20.70 -21.97 -13.62
CA GLU A 519 19.31 -22.09 -13.18
C GLU A 519 18.50 -23.14 -13.97
N LEU A 520 19.17 -23.96 -14.79
CA LEU A 520 18.56 -24.88 -15.76
C LEU A 520 17.49 -25.78 -15.10
N PRO A 521 16.20 -25.58 -15.39
CA PRO A 521 15.17 -26.52 -14.95
C PRO A 521 15.30 -27.83 -15.74
N ARG A 522 15.01 -28.95 -15.08
CA ARG A 522 14.96 -30.24 -15.77
C ARG A 522 13.70 -30.29 -16.64
N SER A 523 13.87 -30.36 -17.96
CA SER A 523 12.75 -30.55 -18.89
C SER A 523 13.11 -31.47 -20.04
N ARG A 524 12.10 -32.21 -20.51
CA ARG A 524 12.16 -33.03 -21.74
C ARG A 524 11.82 -32.21 -22.97
N ILE A 525 11.05 -31.13 -22.78
CA ILE A 525 10.61 -30.22 -23.83
C ILE A 525 11.75 -29.23 -24.12
N PRO A 526 12.00 -28.88 -25.39
CA PRO A 526 12.99 -27.86 -25.75
C PRO A 526 12.76 -26.54 -24.99
N ILE A 527 13.85 -25.89 -24.59
CA ILE A 527 13.83 -24.63 -23.86
C ILE A 527 14.41 -23.54 -24.76
N THR A 528 13.57 -22.60 -25.14
CA THR A 528 13.94 -21.39 -25.86
C THR A 528 14.27 -20.28 -24.87
N VAL A 529 15.52 -19.83 -24.91
CA VAL A 529 16.04 -18.69 -24.17
C VAL A 529 16.04 -17.47 -25.09
N ILE A 530 15.16 -16.52 -24.80
CA ILE A 530 15.12 -15.21 -25.45
C ILE A 530 15.98 -14.28 -24.61
N SER A 531 17.13 -13.84 -25.14
CA SER A 531 18.09 -13.02 -24.40
C SER A 531 18.12 -11.58 -24.92
N ARG A 532 18.30 -10.62 -24.02
CA ARG A 532 18.50 -9.20 -24.36
C ARG A 532 19.67 -8.65 -23.56
N ASP A 533 20.72 -8.23 -24.25
CA ASP A 533 21.82 -7.47 -23.67
C ASP A 533 21.45 -5.97 -23.51
N GLU A 534 22.37 -5.15 -23.02
CA GLU A 534 22.10 -3.71 -22.79
C GLU A 534 21.80 -2.95 -24.09
N ASP A 535 22.48 -3.31 -25.18
CA ASP A 535 22.40 -2.65 -26.48
C ASP A 535 21.34 -3.26 -27.42
N ASN A 536 20.68 -4.34 -26.98
CA ASN A 536 19.74 -5.14 -27.78
C ASN A 536 20.35 -5.60 -29.12
N THR A 537 21.57 -6.15 -29.05
CA THR A 537 22.28 -6.66 -30.22
C THR A 537 21.69 -7.98 -30.73
N GLU A 538 22.11 -8.40 -31.92
CA GLU A 538 21.78 -9.73 -32.42
C GLU A 538 22.54 -10.80 -31.63
N TRP A 539 21.87 -11.92 -31.35
CA TRP A 539 22.53 -13.05 -30.72
C TRP A 539 23.47 -13.74 -31.72
N ILE A 540 24.74 -13.90 -31.34
CA ILE A 540 25.76 -14.53 -32.17
C ILE A 540 25.94 -16.00 -31.75
N PRO A 541 25.93 -16.97 -32.69
CA PRO A 541 26.08 -18.39 -32.40
C PRO A 541 27.32 -18.81 -31.60
N GLU A 542 28.37 -17.98 -31.61
CA GLU A 542 29.63 -18.22 -30.89
C GLU A 542 29.46 -18.16 -29.37
N PHE A 543 28.39 -17.54 -28.87
CA PHE A 543 28.03 -17.51 -27.44
C PHE A 543 27.42 -18.84 -26.95
N GLY A 544 27.00 -19.71 -27.88
CA GLY A 544 26.53 -21.05 -27.60
C GLY A 544 27.66 -22.05 -27.30
N ASN A 545 27.33 -23.19 -26.69
CA ASN A 545 28.29 -24.28 -26.54
C ASN A 545 28.61 -24.83 -27.94
N PHE A 546 29.86 -24.71 -28.42
CA PHE A 546 30.24 -25.17 -29.76
C PHE A 546 29.94 -26.67 -29.96
N MET A 547 29.90 -27.46 -28.89
CA MET A 547 29.57 -28.89 -28.91
C MET A 547 28.06 -29.19 -28.91
N ALA A 548 27.20 -28.19 -28.68
CA ALA A 548 25.74 -28.33 -28.79
C ALA A 548 25.22 -28.13 -30.22
N ARG A 549 26.11 -27.84 -31.20
CA ARG A 549 25.83 -27.88 -32.64
C ARG A 549 25.69 -29.32 -33.14
N SER A 550 24.92 -30.16 -32.46
CA SER A 550 24.56 -31.46 -33.03
C SER A 550 23.47 -31.22 -34.06
N ASP A 551 23.68 -31.66 -35.29
CA ASP A 551 22.66 -31.80 -36.35
C ASP A 551 21.55 -32.81 -35.97
N ALA A 552 21.37 -33.08 -34.68
CA ALA A 552 20.36 -34.00 -34.18
C ALA A 552 18.98 -33.41 -34.48
N PRO A 553 18.15 -34.10 -35.28
CA PRO A 553 16.83 -33.62 -35.64
C PRO A 553 15.96 -33.44 -34.38
N TYR A 554 15.14 -32.39 -34.39
CA TYR A 554 14.21 -31.96 -33.33
C TYR A 554 13.28 -33.06 -32.78
N SER A 555 13.15 -34.19 -33.51
CA SER A 555 12.26 -35.30 -33.18
C SER A 555 12.82 -36.30 -32.17
N ARG A 556 14.06 -36.14 -31.67
CA ARG A 556 14.60 -37.01 -30.61
C ARG A 556 14.34 -36.38 -29.24
N GLU A 557 13.68 -37.13 -28.35
CA GLU A 557 13.57 -36.76 -26.94
C GLU A 557 14.95 -36.37 -26.39
N ASN A 558 15.04 -35.21 -25.74
CA ASN A 558 16.31 -34.72 -25.20
C ASN A 558 16.85 -35.72 -24.16
N SER A 559 18.14 -36.04 -24.27
CA SER A 559 18.77 -36.94 -23.31
C SER A 559 18.74 -36.33 -21.92
N ILE A 560 18.17 -37.05 -20.95
CA ILE A 560 18.17 -36.67 -19.53
C ILE A 560 19.61 -36.43 -19.01
N THR A 561 20.60 -37.08 -19.63
CA THR A 561 22.01 -36.96 -19.26
C THR A 561 22.70 -35.71 -19.82
N ASN A 562 22.08 -34.97 -20.75
CA ASN A 562 22.61 -33.72 -21.29
C ASN A 562 21.53 -32.63 -21.35
N PRO A 563 21.21 -31.98 -20.22
CA PRO A 563 20.17 -30.95 -20.16
C PRO A 563 20.47 -29.74 -21.04
N GLU A 564 21.74 -29.46 -21.35
CA GLU A 564 22.10 -28.35 -22.25
C GLU A 564 21.67 -28.59 -23.70
N ALA A 565 21.52 -29.86 -24.12
CA ALA A 565 21.06 -30.18 -25.47
C ALA A 565 19.62 -29.69 -25.75
N ALA A 566 18.84 -29.42 -24.70
CA ALA A 566 17.49 -28.87 -24.80
C ALA A 566 17.47 -27.34 -24.98
N LEU A 567 18.58 -26.63 -24.73
CA LEU A 567 18.63 -25.17 -24.79
C LEU A 567 18.76 -24.67 -26.22
N ARG A 568 18.00 -23.64 -26.55
CA ARG A 568 18.07 -22.89 -27.80
C ARG A 568 18.08 -21.42 -27.47
N PHE A 569 18.94 -20.65 -28.11
CA PHE A 569 19.11 -19.24 -27.80
C PHE A 569 18.70 -18.39 -28.99
N VAL A 570 17.98 -17.31 -28.70
CA VAL A 570 17.61 -16.30 -29.67
C VAL A 570 17.74 -14.92 -29.04
N GLY A 571 18.14 -13.93 -29.83
CA GLY A 571 18.15 -12.54 -29.40
C GLY A 571 16.74 -11.96 -29.41
N TYR A 572 16.41 -11.14 -28.41
CA TYR A 572 15.16 -10.38 -28.39
C TYR A 572 14.99 -9.51 -29.64
N HIS A 573 16.10 -9.00 -30.20
CA HIS A 573 16.14 -8.33 -31.50
C HIS A 573 15.43 -9.14 -32.60
N SER A 574 15.76 -10.42 -32.75
CA SER A 574 15.21 -11.29 -33.79
C SER A 574 13.72 -11.57 -33.57
N VAL A 575 13.30 -11.76 -32.31
CA VAL A 575 11.88 -11.94 -31.93
C VAL A 575 11.07 -10.69 -32.27
N LEU A 576 11.60 -9.51 -31.95
CA LEU A 576 10.96 -8.24 -32.28
C LEU A 576 10.90 -8.01 -33.81
N ALA A 577 11.97 -8.34 -34.53
CA ALA A 577 12.01 -8.22 -35.97
C ALA A 577 10.99 -9.14 -36.67
N ALA A 578 10.80 -10.37 -36.17
CA ALA A 578 9.75 -11.29 -36.64
C ALA A 578 8.35 -10.68 -36.45
N TYR A 579 8.07 -10.13 -35.26
CA TYR A 579 6.82 -9.43 -34.97
C TYR A 579 6.54 -8.25 -35.92
N LEU A 580 7.56 -7.45 -36.23
CA LEU A 580 7.42 -6.28 -37.10
C LEU A 580 7.22 -6.64 -38.58
N ARG A 581 7.77 -7.77 -39.04
CA ARG A 581 7.62 -8.24 -40.43
C ARG A 581 6.31 -8.98 -40.68
N ALA A 582 5.87 -9.78 -39.72
CA ALA A 582 4.69 -10.62 -39.86
C ALA A 582 3.41 -9.79 -40.01
N LYS A 583 2.54 -10.19 -40.95
CA LYS A 583 1.24 -9.55 -41.17
C LYS A 583 0.11 -10.31 -40.51
N THR A 584 0.31 -11.60 -40.24
CA THR A 584 -0.67 -12.48 -39.60
C THR A 584 -0.06 -13.27 -38.45
N PRO A 585 -0.85 -13.72 -37.47
CA PRO A 585 -0.39 -14.62 -36.41
C PRO A 585 0.31 -15.90 -36.94
N ALA A 586 -0.17 -16.46 -38.04
CA ALA A 586 0.41 -17.66 -38.65
C ALA A 586 1.79 -17.39 -39.28
N GLU A 587 1.95 -16.26 -39.96
CA GLU A 587 3.26 -15.82 -40.46
C GLU A 587 4.24 -15.58 -39.31
N LEU A 588 3.79 -14.97 -38.21
CA LEU A 588 4.62 -14.77 -37.03
C LEU A 588 5.06 -16.10 -36.42
N ASN A 589 4.15 -17.07 -36.31
CA ASN A 589 4.45 -18.40 -35.81
C ASN A 589 5.53 -19.09 -36.67
N GLN A 590 5.44 -18.98 -38.00
CA GLN A 590 6.45 -19.50 -38.92
C GLN A 590 7.80 -18.77 -38.78
N GLU A 591 7.80 -17.44 -38.73
CA GLU A 591 9.03 -16.63 -38.58
C GLU A 591 9.76 -16.94 -37.26
N LEU A 592 9.02 -17.12 -36.16
CA LEU A 592 9.60 -17.54 -34.87
C LEU A 592 10.12 -18.98 -34.92
N SER A 593 9.38 -19.89 -35.56
CA SER A 593 9.81 -21.27 -35.77
C SER A 593 11.14 -21.32 -36.54
N ASP A 594 11.24 -20.57 -37.64
CA ASP A 594 12.44 -20.45 -38.45
C ASP A 594 13.62 -19.86 -37.67
N ALA A 595 13.39 -18.84 -36.85
CA ALA A 595 14.44 -18.21 -36.05
C ALA A 595 14.97 -19.12 -34.92
N LEU A 596 14.16 -20.08 -34.45
CA LEU A 596 14.51 -20.98 -33.36
C LEU A 596 15.07 -22.33 -33.83
N PHE A 597 14.75 -22.73 -35.06
CA PHE A 597 15.01 -24.06 -35.59
C PHE A 597 15.96 -24.10 -36.79
N LYS A 598 16.49 -22.95 -37.23
CA LYS A 598 17.67 -22.85 -38.11
C LYS A 598 18.94 -22.73 -37.29
#